data_AF-A0A928XKY4-F1
#
_entry.id   AF-A0A928XKY4-F1
#
_cell.length_a   1.000
_cell.length_b   1.000
_cell.length_c   1.000
_cell.angle_alpha   90.00
_cell.angle_beta   90.00
_cell.angle_gamma   90.00
#
_symmetry.space_group_name_H-M   'P 1'
#
loop_
_entity.id
_entity.type
_entity.pdbx_description
1 polymer ?
#
loop_
_entity_poly.entity_id
_entity_poly.type
_entity_poly.pdbx_seq_one_letter_code
_entity_poly.pdbx_strand_id
1 'polypeptide(L)'
;MSYRRFASFAAIPALLLACSSSDGGPGGGSEGSNPFLEDQTPSGKADTAYLNPDGIEVEVDIEADVTASDYQLLKAPVLVAQFATTYLRERKEFYLESLAEDVTSKDRVEWLVDGSWITGAQAASVDKSKLKRFRMRGVNAVLLNSAKNGVQEGTVFEAKVPLNPNTVMSDAGDKCANYDSHMPLSQSVYWYLWNPEKSGCTLPTQQLELTVSKMFAEPQKTYPEFDQLVADGKVTAVVLFGQIGDGPIDDSETGVRNMKTMAGWLKQGGYKEITPAPVGRRFSKHIGEVDFEIDLYAPTDFAGLSDYAHFGNFQKAIGEHEIVVYDGHSMLGASDFWSKPNYPDFYQIYLYGGCLGYEYYVRPILAGKKSWSKLDLVSSTVEVTADANDIAGPVFAKIAWALDHNYNVTWRDLLLAVRNRVGDSTFGASGVTDNCFSPQGSLCTGTGGTGGTGGTGGTGGGGTGGVAGSGGAAGSGGGGTGGAGGSSGSGGSSGGGTGGAASGPTCEGHCGQSTPAPGSSPSCYCDSSCTGFGDCCADYAAKCG
;
A
#
# COMPACT_ATOMS: atom_id res chain seq x y z
N MET A 1 -5.43 -35.97 -35.92
CA MET A 1 -4.79 -34.64 -35.84
C MET A 1 -5.87 -33.58 -35.90
N SER A 2 -6.36 -33.11 -34.74
CA SER A 2 -7.39 -32.08 -34.67
C SER A 2 -6.77 -30.77 -34.20
N TYR A 3 -6.70 -29.79 -35.09
CA TYR A 3 -6.28 -28.43 -34.79
C TYR A 3 -7.32 -27.76 -33.88
N ARG A 4 -7.00 -27.61 -32.59
CA ARG A 4 -7.72 -26.66 -31.71
C ARG A 4 -7.25 -25.25 -32.08
N ARG A 5 -8.13 -24.48 -32.71
CA ARG A 5 -7.94 -23.04 -32.89
C ARG A 5 -8.08 -22.37 -31.52
N PHE A 6 -6.98 -21.84 -30.99
CA PHE A 6 -7.04 -20.85 -29.93
C PHE A 6 -7.66 -19.58 -30.52
N ALA A 7 -8.83 -19.20 -30.03
CA ALA A 7 -9.38 -17.87 -30.28
C ALA A 7 -8.56 -16.88 -29.44
N SER A 8 -7.66 -16.15 -30.09
CA SER A 8 -7.12 -14.92 -29.52
C SER A 8 -8.28 -13.96 -29.28
N PHE A 9 -8.56 -13.67 -28.02
CA PHE A 9 -9.48 -12.59 -27.67
C PHE A 9 -8.86 -11.28 -28.16
N ALA A 10 -9.61 -10.53 -28.96
CA ALA A 10 -9.28 -9.16 -29.29
C ALA A 10 -9.26 -8.35 -27.99
N ALA A 11 -8.10 -7.80 -27.65
CA ALA A 11 -8.02 -6.73 -26.66
C ALA A 11 -8.94 -5.60 -27.14
N ILE A 12 -10.01 -5.34 -26.40
CA ILE A 12 -10.87 -4.19 -26.65
C ILE A 12 -10.00 -2.95 -26.37
N PRO A 13 -9.90 -1.97 -27.28
CA PRO A 13 -9.22 -0.72 -26.98
C PRO A 13 -10.01 -0.02 -25.86
N ALA A 14 -9.52 -0.13 -24.63
CA ALA A 14 -9.99 0.69 -23.53
C ALA A 14 -9.60 2.13 -23.85
N LEU A 15 -10.60 3.01 -23.98
CA LEU A 15 -10.38 4.44 -24.11
C LEU A 15 -9.67 4.93 -22.84
N LEU A 16 -8.47 5.45 -23.04
CA LEU A 16 -7.56 5.97 -22.03
C LEU A 16 -8.17 7.28 -21.51
N LEU A 17 -8.51 7.35 -20.23
CA LEU A 17 -9.04 8.57 -19.65
C LEU A 17 -8.37 8.86 -18.32
N ALA A 18 -7.99 10.13 -18.20
CA ALA A 18 -7.12 10.58 -17.15
C ALA A 18 -7.83 10.68 -15.79
N CYS A 19 -7.12 10.41 -14.69
CA CYS A 19 -7.44 11.05 -13.42
C CYS A 19 -7.27 12.55 -13.68
N SER A 20 -8.34 13.25 -14.03
CA SER A 20 -8.30 14.71 -14.08
C SER A 20 -8.10 15.15 -12.63
N SER A 21 -6.85 15.39 -12.24
CA SER A 21 -6.53 16.28 -11.14
C SER A 21 -7.40 17.51 -11.35
N SER A 22 -8.40 17.69 -10.48
CA SER A 22 -9.39 18.75 -10.59
C SER A 22 -8.70 20.04 -11.02
N ASP A 23 -9.21 20.67 -12.09
CA ASP A 23 -8.69 21.88 -12.74
C ASP A 23 -8.63 23.12 -11.81
N GLY A 24 -7.95 23.03 -10.67
CA GLY A 24 -7.11 24.12 -10.24
C GLY A 24 -6.09 24.26 -11.36
N GLY A 25 -6.30 25.25 -12.24
CA GLY A 25 -5.48 25.41 -13.44
C GLY A 25 -3.98 25.43 -13.12
N PRO A 26 -3.10 25.46 -14.14
CA PRO A 26 -1.64 25.49 -13.97
C PRO A 26 -1.15 26.82 -13.38
N GLY A 27 -1.87 27.41 -12.41
CA GLY A 27 -1.32 28.34 -11.46
C GLY A 27 -0.19 27.60 -10.77
N GLY A 28 1.04 28.01 -11.07
CA GLY A 28 2.27 27.37 -10.62
C GLY A 28 2.16 27.02 -9.14
N GLY A 29 1.80 25.76 -8.87
CA GLY A 29 1.87 25.18 -7.55
C GLY A 29 3.27 25.50 -7.10
N SER A 30 3.39 26.25 -6.00
CA SER A 30 4.68 26.61 -5.46
C SER A 30 5.49 25.33 -5.42
N GLU A 31 6.56 25.26 -6.21
CA GLU A 31 7.51 24.15 -6.15
C GLU A 31 7.75 23.94 -4.66
N GLY A 32 7.23 22.83 -4.11
CA GLY A 32 7.20 22.64 -2.66
C GLY A 32 8.61 22.80 -2.08
N SER A 33 8.72 23.00 -0.78
CA SER A 33 10.04 23.04 -0.13
C SER A 33 10.85 21.82 -0.55
N ASN A 34 12.14 22.00 -0.84
CA ASN A 34 12.98 20.89 -1.23
C ASN A 34 13.21 19.97 -0.02
N PRO A 35 12.75 18.71 -0.03
CA PRO A 35 12.86 17.82 1.14
C PRO A 35 14.31 17.51 1.52
N PHE A 36 15.26 17.58 0.59
CA PHE A 36 16.69 17.38 0.88
C PHE A 36 17.33 18.53 1.68
N LEU A 37 16.62 19.64 1.87
CA LEU A 37 17.06 20.80 2.66
C LEU A 37 16.30 20.94 3.98
N GLU A 38 15.27 20.12 4.20
CA GLU A 38 14.46 20.13 5.42
C GLU A 38 15.19 19.44 6.58
N ASP A 39 14.84 19.79 7.82
CA ASP A 39 15.36 19.10 9.00
C ASP A 39 14.84 17.65 9.03
N GLN A 40 15.76 16.71 8.81
CA GLN A 40 15.46 15.29 8.77
C GLN A 40 15.55 14.61 10.14
N THR A 41 15.82 15.34 11.23
CA THR A 41 15.78 14.75 12.55
C THR A 41 14.40 14.15 12.83
N PRO A 42 14.31 12.96 13.46
CA PRO A 42 13.04 12.42 13.90
C PRO A 42 12.41 13.41 14.88
N SER A 43 11.37 14.12 14.44
CA SER A 43 10.60 14.99 15.33
C SER A 43 9.91 14.06 16.33
N GLY A 44 10.40 14.05 17.57
CA GLY A 44 10.00 13.10 18.62
C GLY A 44 8.57 13.28 19.11
N LYS A 45 7.58 13.06 18.23
CA LYS A 45 6.19 12.87 18.64
C LYS A 45 6.12 11.57 19.41
N ALA A 46 5.54 11.64 20.61
CA ALA A 46 5.34 10.48 21.48
C ALA A 46 4.63 9.36 20.73
N ASP A 47 5.03 8.14 21.06
CA ASP A 47 4.66 6.90 20.38
C ASP A 47 3.14 6.67 20.34
N THR A 48 2.49 7.13 19.26
CA THR A 48 1.13 6.74 18.90
C THR A 48 1.22 5.61 17.87
N ALA A 49 1.49 4.39 18.33
CA ALA A 49 1.72 3.18 17.52
C ALA A 49 0.93 3.13 16.21
N TYR A 50 1.58 3.31 15.04
CA TYR A 50 1.04 2.93 13.72
C TYR A 50 1.99 3.21 12.51
N LEU A 51 1.77 2.57 11.34
CA LEU A 51 2.20 3.00 9.98
C LEU A 51 1.07 3.01 8.88
N ASN A 52 0.36 4.15 8.70
CA ASN A 52 -1.08 4.47 8.33
C ASN A 52 -2.08 4.78 9.51
N PRO A 53 -1.76 5.73 10.44
CA PRO A 53 -2.30 5.98 11.81
C PRO A 53 -3.75 5.62 12.16
N ASP A 54 -4.57 5.57 11.14
CA ASP A 54 -6.00 5.44 11.19
C ASP A 54 -6.45 3.99 10.92
N GLY A 55 -5.54 3.06 10.58
CA GLY A 55 -5.86 1.71 10.11
C GLY A 55 -5.57 0.51 11.03
N ILE A 56 -5.69 -0.71 10.50
CA ILE A 56 -4.93 -1.95 10.77
C ILE A 56 -4.96 -2.83 9.50
N GLU A 57 -3.90 -3.56 9.20
CA GLU A 57 -3.91 -4.56 8.11
C GLU A 57 -4.50 -5.88 8.61
N VAL A 58 -5.29 -6.54 7.77
CA VAL A 58 -5.92 -7.85 8.03
C VAL A 58 -5.96 -8.69 6.75
N GLU A 59 -6.11 -10.02 6.88
CA GLU A 59 -6.59 -10.84 5.77
C GLU A 59 -8.07 -11.16 6.00
N VAL A 60 -8.85 -11.18 4.91
CA VAL A 60 -10.26 -11.57 4.92
C VAL A 60 -10.56 -12.71 3.96
N ASP A 61 -11.54 -13.53 4.31
CA ASP A 61 -12.19 -14.45 3.41
C ASP A 61 -13.49 -13.83 2.90
N ILE A 62 -13.67 -13.81 1.58
CA ILE A 62 -14.86 -13.25 0.93
C ILE A 62 -15.79 -14.39 0.56
N GLU A 63 -17.08 -14.31 0.89
CA GLU A 63 -18.09 -15.31 0.50
C GLU A 63 -19.35 -14.64 -0.07
N ALA A 64 -19.84 -15.16 -1.20
CA ALA A 64 -21.06 -14.67 -1.84
C ALA A 64 -21.66 -15.69 -2.80
N ASP A 65 -22.90 -15.44 -3.21
CA ASP A 65 -23.50 -16.12 -4.35
C ASP A 65 -23.16 -15.37 -5.66
N VAL A 66 -23.35 -16.00 -6.81
CA VAL A 66 -23.15 -15.36 -8.11
C VAL A 66 -24.01 -15.97 -9.20
N THR A 67 -24.45 -15.12 -10.12
CA THR A 67 -25.08 -15.53 -11.38
C THR A 67 -24.33 -14.91 -12.54
N ALA A 68 -24.06 -15.71 -13.57
CA ALA A 68 -23.38 -15.27 -14.79
C ALA A 68 -23.64 -16.27 -15.93
N SER A 69 -23.29 -15.89 -17.15
CA SER A 69 -23.25 -16.82 -18.27
C SER A 69 -22.18 -17.91 -18.06
N ASP A 70 -22.36 -19.09 -18.65
CA ASP A 70 -21.44 -20.23 -18.49
C ASP A 70 -19.96 -19.88 -18.76
N TYR A 71 -19.70 -19.01 -19.74
CA TYR A 71 -18.35 -18.61 -20.12
C TYR A 71 -17.74 -17.53 -19.21
N GLN A 72 -18.56 -16.84 -18.42
CA GLN A 72 -18.12 -15.82 -17.44
C GLN A 72 -18.11 -16.36 -16.01
N LEU A 73 -18.83 -17.44 -15.72
CA LEU A 73 -19.10 -17.90 -14.36
C LEU A 73 -17.85 -18.13 -13.51
N LEU A 74 -16.79 -18.69 -14.09
CA LEU A 74 -15.54 -18.92 -13.36
C LEU A 74 -14.76 -17.63 -13.02
N LYS A 75 -15.02 -16.52 -13.74
CA LYS A 75 -14.43 -15.19 -13.45
C LYS A 75 -15.33 -14.35 -12.54
N ALA A 76 -16.60 -14.72 -12.44
CA ALA A 76 -17.61 -13.94 -11.74
C ALA A 76 -17.31 -13.71 -10.25
N PRO A 77 -16.70 -14.63 -9.48
CA PRO A 77 -16.28 -14.37 -8.09
C PRO A 77 -15.50 -13.07 -7.90
N VAL A 78 -14.46 -12.91 -8.70
CA VAL A 78 -13.60 -11.74 -8.68
C VAL A 78 -14.35 -10.49 -9.12
N LEU A 79 -15.18 -10.60 -10.16
CA LEU A 79 -15.97 -9.47 -10.63
C LEU A 79 -16.97 -9.01 -9.56
N VAL A 80 -17.67 -9.93 -8.87
CA VAL A 80 -18.57 -9.58 -7.76
C VAL A 80 -17.80 -8.93 -6.62
N ALA A 81 -16.66 -9.51 -6.23
CA ALA A 81 -15.87 -9.01 -5.11
C ALA A 81 -15.24 -7.63 -5.41
N GLN A 82 -14.96 -7.31 -6.68
CA GLN A 82 -14.51 -5.96 -7.07
C GLN A 82 -15.57 -4.86 -6.77
N PHE A 83 -16.87 -5.18 -6.84
CA PHE A 83 -17.92 -4.25 -6.40
C PHE A 83 -17.87 -4.02 -4.88
N ALA A 84 -17.41 -4.99 -4.09
CA ALA A 84 -17.24 -4.82 -2.65
C ALA A 84 -16.12 -3.82 -2.35
N THR A 85 -15.01 -3.84 -3.11
CA THR A 85 -13.91 -2.87 -2.98
C THR A 85 -14.43 -1.45 -3.03
N THR A 86 -15.19 -1.08 -4.07
CA THR A 86 -15.77 0.26 -4.19
C THR A 86 -16.80 0.55 -3.10
N TYR A 87 -17.71 -0.40 -2.81
CA TYR A 87 -18.74 -0.20 -1.80
C TYR A 87 -18.17 0.11 -0.41
N LEU A 88 -17.11 -0.60 -0.02
CA LEU A 88 -16.44 -0.44 1.27
C LEU A 88 -15.56 0.83 1.30
N ARG A 89 -14.87 1.12 0.19
CA ARG A 89 -14.06 2.34 0.01
C ARG A 89 -14.88 3.61 0.16
N GLU A 90 -16.07 3.69 -0.45
CA GLU A 90 -16.98 4.85 -0.33
C GLU A 90 -17.39 5.15 1.12
N ARG A 91 -17.36 4.14 2.00
CA ARG A 91 -17.62 4.27 3.44
C ARG A 91 -16.41 4.70 4.24
N LYS A 92 -15.23 4.70 3.61
CA LYS A 92 -13.94 5.10 4.19
C LYS A 92 -13.49 4.27 5.39
N GLU A 93 -14.05 3.08 5.57
CA GLU A 93 -13.83 2.24 6.75
C GLU A 93 -13.05 0.97 6.42
N PHE A 94 -13.10 0.50 5.18
CA PHE A 94 -12.55 -0.79 4.81
C PHE A 94 -12.05 -0.71 3.36
N TYR A 95 -10.79 -1.05 3.14
CA TYR A 95 -10.13 -1.04 1.82
C TYR A 95 -9.64 -2.45 1.51
N LEU A 96 -10.11 -3.02 0.41
CA LEU A 96 -9.75 -4.37 -0.04
C LEU A 96 -8.65 -4.29 -1.09
N GLU A 97 -7.72 -5.26 -1.11
CA GLU A 97 -6.85 -5.40 -2.27
C GLU A 97 -7.66 -5.59 -3.57
N SER A 98 -7.12 -5.14 -4.70
CA SER A 98 -7.82 -5.20 -5.98
C SER A 98 -7.83 -6.65 -6.42
N LEU A 99 -8.99 -7.10 -6.84
CA LEU A 99 -9.17 -8.47 -7.25
C LEU A 99 -9.06 -8.59 -8.77
N ALA A 100 -8.88 -7.49 -9.50
CA ALA A 100 -8.81 -7.50 -10.97
C ALA A 100 -7.79 -8.52 -11.53
N GLU A 101 -6.64 -8.68 -10.88
CA GLU A 101 -5.59 -9.64 -11.27
C GLU A 101 -5.90 -11.09 -10.82
N ASP A 102 -6.85 -11.27 -9.91
CA ASP A 102 -7.24 -12.56 -9.33
C ASP A 102 -8.18 -13.37 -10.22
N VAL A 103 -8.66 -12.79 -11.33
CA VAL A 103 -9.49 -13.50 -12.32
C VAL A 103 -8.83 -14.77 -12.85
N THR A 104 -7.51 -14.91 -12.69
CA THR A 104 -6.72 -16.08 -13.09
C THR A 104 -6.28 -16.97 -11.92
N SER A 105 -6.47 -16.54 -10.67
CA SER A 105 -6.00 -17.21 -9.47
C SER A 105 -6.88 -18.44 -9.16
N LYS A 106 -6.47 -19.60 -9.67
CA LYS A 106 -7.19 -20.87 -9.45
C LYS A 106 -7.10 -21.39 -8.01
N ASP A 107 -6.16 -20.85 -7.25
CA ASP A 107 -5.77 -21.36 -5.94
C ASP A 107 -6.47 -20.62 -4.78
N ARG A 108 -7.01 -19.40 -5.02
CA ARG A 108 -7.71 -18.63 -3.98
C ARG A 108 -9.22 -18.77 -4.02
N VAL A 109 -9.79 -19.02 -5.21
CA VAL A 109 -11.24 -19.15 -5.38
C VAL A 109 -11.64 -20.60 -5.11
N GLU A 110 -12.62 -20.78 -4.23
CA GLU A 110 -13.27 -22.07 -3.97
C GLU A 110 -14.76 -21.96 -4.25
N TRP A 111 -15.36 -23.08 -4.66
CA TRP A 111 -16.79 -23.19 -4.97
C TRP A 111 -17.45 -24.22 -4.08
N LEU A 112 -18.63 -23.90 -3.57
CA LEU A 112 -19.43 -24.84 -2.79
C LEU A 112 -20.23 -25.72 -3.75
N VAL A 113 -19.86 -27.01 -3.84
CA VAL A 113 -20.50 -27.99 -4.72
C VAL A 113 -20.90 -29.21 -3.89
N ASP A 114 -22.20 -29.53 -3.89
CA ASP A 114 -22.76 -30.69 -3.17
C ASP A 114 -22.35 -30.73 -1.68
N GLY A 115 -22.27 -29.55 -1.04
CA GLY A 115 -21.91 -29.40 0.38
C GLY A 115 -20.41 -29.42 0.69
N SER A 116 -19.54 -29.48 -0.33
CA SER A 116 -18.08 -29.45 -0.16
C SER A 116 -17.46 -28.28 -0.93
N TRP A 117 -16.47 -27.62 -0.33
CA TRP A 117 -15.66 -26.62 -1.00
C TRP A 117 -14.64 -27.29 -1.93
N ILE A 118 -14.62 -26.90 -3.19
CA ILE A 118 -13.65 -27.35 -4.19
C ILE A 118 -12.88 -26.16 -4.77
N THR A 119 -11.64 -26.37 -5.19
CA THR A 119 -10.81 -25.31 -5.79
C THR A 119 -11.38 -24.82 -7.13
N GLY A 120 -11.01 -23.61 -7.53
CA GLY A 120 -11.35 -23.04 -8.84
C GLY A 120 -10.85 -23.91 -9.99
N ALA A 121 -9.69 -24.57 -9.83
CA ALA A 121 -9.19 -25.55 -10.79
C ALA A 121 -10.12 -26.74 -10.96
N GLN A 122 -10.64 -27.31 -9.87
CA GLN A 122 -11.60 -28.43 -9.90
C GLN A 122 -12.95 -27.99 -10.49
N ALA A 123 -13.43 -26.80 -10.08
CA ALA A 123 -14.70 -26.23 -10.54
C ALA A 123 -14.76 -26.01 -12.06
N ALA A 124 -13.61 -25.88 -12.73
CA ALA A 124 -13.56 -25.79 -14.19
C ALA A 124 -14.25 -26.98 -14.89
N SER A 125 -14.20 -28.17 -14.28
CA SER A 125 -14.78 -29.42 -14.78
C SER A 125 -16.18 -29.75 -14.27
N VAL A 126 -16.71 -28.96 -13.34
CA VAL A 126 -18.04 -29.15 -12.75
C VAL A 126 -19.12 -28.53 -13.63
N ASP A 127 -20.31 -29.13 -13.61
CA ASP A 127 -21.53 -28.57 -14.19
C ASP A 127 -21.77 -27.13 -13.66
N LYS A 128 -21.85 -26.17 -14.59
CA LYS A 128 -21.96 -24.75 -14.28
C LYS A 128 -23.21 -24.42 -13.47
N SER A 129 -24.29 -25.21 -13.59
CA SER A 129 -25.51 -25.03 -12.80
C SER A 129 -25.30 -25.24 -11.29
N LYS A 130 -24.22 -25.93 -10.88
CA LYS A 130 -23.84 -26.15 -9.48
C LYS A 130 -22.96 -25.03 -8.91
N LEU A 131 -22.37 -24.19 -9.76
CA LEU A 131 -21.43 -23.14 -9.35
C LEU A 131 -22.20 -21.85 -9.00
N LYS A 132 -22.83 -21.85 -7.82
CA LYS A 132 -23.65 -20.71 -7.35
C LYS A 132 -23.01 -19.91 -6.23
N ARG A 133 -22.31 -20.57 -5.32
CA ARG A 133 -21.69 -19.94 -4.14
C ARG A 133 -20.19 -20.15 -4.19
N PHE A 134 -19.46 -19.07 -3.97
CA PHE A 134 -18.00 -19.07 -3.98
C PHE A 134 -17.46 -18.48 -2.69
N ARG A 135 -16.20 -18.79 -2.41
CA ARG A 135 -15.40 -18.01 -1.46
C ARG A 135 -14.00 -17.72 -2.01
N MET A 136 -13.42 -16.60 -1.61
CA MET A 136 -12.04 -16.22 -1.89
C MET A 136 -11.28 -16.16 -0.58
N ARG A 137 -10.10 -16.82 -0.52
CA ARG A 137 -9.33 -16.97 0.72
C ARG A 137 -8.15 -16.01 0.77
N GLY A 138 -7.89 -15.45 1.96
CA GLY A 138 -6.67 -14.69 2.25
C GLY A 138 -6.52 -13.44 1.36
N VAL A 139 -7.61 -12.67 1.24
CA VAL A 139 -7.63 -11.38 0.54
C VAL A 139 -7.12 -10.32 1.51
N ASN A 140 -6.08 -9.59 1.15
CA ASN A 140 -5.56 -8.54 2.04
C ASN A 140 -6.52 -7.35 2.13
N ALA A 141 -6.57 -6.71 3.28
CA ALA A 141 -7.39 -5.54 3.53
C ALA A 141 -6.78 -4.61 4.58
N VAL A 142 -7.20 -3.34 4.54
CA VAL A 142 -6.90 -2.34 5.57
C VAL A 142 -8.22 -1.82 6.15
N LEU A 143 -8.40 -1.98 7.46
CA LEU A 143 -9.55 -1.44 8.19
C LEU A 143 -9.17 -0.08 8.76
N LEU A 144 -9.94 0.97 8.46
CA LEU A 144 -9.72 2.34 8.96
C LEU A 144 -10.81 2.78 9.94
N ASN A 145 -10.55 3.89 10.64
CA ASN A 145 -11.55 4.64 11.41
C ASN A 145 -12.27 3.80 12.48
N SER A 146 -13.60 3.74 12.42
CA SER A 146 -14.46 2.97 13.32
C SER A 146 -14.33 1.45 13.11
N ALA A 147 -14.04 1.00 11.88
CA ALA A 147 -14.06 -0.42 11.54
C ALA A 147 -12.92 -1.23 12.15
N LYS A 148 -11.81 -0.59 12.54
CA LYS A 148 -10.74 -1.26 13.31
C LYS A 148 -11.09 -1.47 14.78
N ASN A 149 -12.09 -0.78 15.32
CA ASN A 149 -12.35 -0.80 16.76
C ASN A 149 -13.04 -2.10 17.18
N GLY A 150 -12.36 -2.91 18.01
CA GLY A 150 -12.91 -4.16 18.54
C GLY A 150 -13.01 -5.28 17.49
N VAL A 151 -12.37 -5.12 16.34
CA VAL A 151 -12.27 -6.18 15.34
C VAL A 151 -11.34 -7.30 15.81
N GLN A 152 -11.69 -8.54 15.48
CA GLN A 152 -10.95 -9.74 15.81
C GLN A 152 -11.11 -10.75 14.68
N GLU A 153 -10.28 -11.80 14.67
CA GLU A 153 -10.48 -12.93 13.76
C GLU A 153 -11.90 -13.51 13.93
N GLY A 154 -12.58 -13.73 12.81
CA GLY A 154 -13.98 -14.14 12.73
C GLY A 154 -14.99 -12.98 12.66
N THR A 155 -14.59 -11.72 12.84
CA THR A 155 -15.50 -10.58 12.60
C THR A 155 -15.94 -10.56 11.14
N VAL A 156 -17.24 -10.38 10.90
CA VAL A 156 -17.84 -10.33 9.56
C VAL A 156 -18.24 -8.91 9.21
N PHE A 157 -17.77 -8.42 8.07
CA PHE A 157 -18.25 -7.21 7.41
C PHE A 157 -19.15 -7.59 6.23
N GLU A 158 -20.03 -6.69 5.81
CA GLU A 158 -20.92 -6.93 4.67
C GLU A 158 -20.75 -5.84 3.60
N ALA A 159 -20.77 -6.25 2.34
CA ALA A 159 -20.83 -5.35 1.20
C ALA A 159 -22.05 -5.64 0.32
N LYS A 160 -22.81 -4.60 -0.05
CA LYS A 160 -23.95 -4.74 -0.95
C LYS A 160 -23.45 -4.76 -2.40
N VAL A 161 -23.51 -5.92 -3.04
CA VAL A 161 -22.95 -6.16 -4.38
C VAL A 161 -24.02 -6.68 -5.36
N PRO A 162 -23.83 -6.55 -6.68
CA PRO A 162 -24.77 -7.11 -7.64
C PRO A 162 -24.74 -8.65 -7.62
N LEU A 163 -25.87 -9.29 -7.91
CA LEU A 163 -25.92 -10.75 -8.09
C LEU A 163 -25.32 -11.19 -9.44
N ASN A 164 -25.42 -10.34 -10.47
CA ASN A 164 -24.80 -10.55 -11.78
C ASN A 164 -23.90 -9.35 -12.12
N PRO A 165 -22.57 -9.47 -11.98
CA PRO A 165 -21.66 -8.36 -12.23
C PRO A 165 -21.53 -8.02 -13.72
N ASN A 166 -21.97 -8.90 -14.63
CA ASN A 166 -21.71 -8.77 -16.08
C ASN A 166 -22.78 -7.99 -16.84
N THR A 167 -23.95 -7.74 -16.23
CA THR A 167 -25.10 -7.09 -16.87
C THR A 167 -25.51 -5.79 -16.19
N VAL A 168 -24.74 -5.32 -15.21
CA VAL A 168 -25.08 -4.14 -14.40
C VAL A 168 -25.39 -2.92 -15.26
N MET A 169 -24.58 -2.62 -16.28
CA MET A 169 -24.80 -1.48 -17.17
C MET A 169 -26.08 -1.64 -18.03
N SER A 170 -26.33 -2.83 -18.58
CA SER A 170 -27.53 -3.07 -19.40
C SER A 170 -28.81 -3.02 -18.56
N ASP A 171 -28.73 -3.48 -17.30
CA ASP A 171 -29.89 -3.69 -16.45
C ASP A 171 -30.24 -2.42 -15.64
N ALA A 172 -29.23 -1.67 -15.19
CA ALA A 172 -29.42 -0.49 -14.35
C ALA A 172 -29.20 0.83 -15.09
N GLY A 173 -28.53 0.85 -16.25
CA GLY A 173 -28.05 2.11 -16.83
C GLY A 173 -27.18 2.84 -15.81
N ASP A 174 -27.41 4.12 -15.55
CA ASP A 174 -26.64 4.91 -14.58
C ASP A 174 -27.25 4.97 -13.16
N LYS A 175 -28.32 4.21 -12.92
CA LYS A 175 -29.13 4.32 -11.69
C LYS A 175 -28.44 3.79 -10.44
N CYS A 176 -27.41 2.97 -10.61
CA CYS A 176 -26.62 2.38 -9.51
C CYS A 176 -25.16 2.84 -9.56
N ALA A 177 -24.85 3.98 -10.21
CA ALA A 177 -23.50 4.50 -10.35
C ALA A 177 -23.36 5.97 -9.93
N ASN A 178 -22.30 6.30 -9.20
CA ASN A 178 -21.84 7.67 -8.91
C ASN A 178 -20.85 8.12 -10.00
N TYR A 179 -21.29 8.18 -11.25
CA TYR A 179 -20.46 8.71 -12.33
C TYR A 179 -20.50 10.24 -12.35
N ASP A 180 -19.39 10.85 -12.74
CA ASP A 180 -19.34 12.25 -13.12
C ASP A 180 -18.54 12.42 -14.43
N SER A 181 -18.16 13.66 -14.79
CA SER A 181 -17.41 13.94 -16.01
C SER A 181 -15.98 13.36 -16.06
N HIS A 182 -15.40 12.94 -14.93
CA HIS A 182 -14.03 12.43 -14.87
C HIS A 182 -13.88 11.04 -15.50
N MET A 183 -14.92 10.20 -15.45
CA MET A 183 -14.89 8.83 -15.99
C MET A 183 -16.24 8.47 -16.63
N PRO A 184 -16.29 8.23 -17.95
CA PRO A 184 -17.52 7.86 -18.61
C PRO A 184 -17.96 6.47 -18.14
N LEU A 185 -19.24 6.39 -17.79
CA LEU A 185 -19.83 5.14 -17.35
C LEU A 185 -19.84 4.11 -18.48
N SER A 186 -19.26 2.95 -18.22
CA SER A 186 -19.31 1.77 -19.08
C SER A 186 -19.35 0.48 -18.25
N GLN A 187 -19.68 -0.65 -18.85
CA GLN A 187 -19.75 -1.93 -18.15
C GLN A 187 -18.41 -2.31 -17.49
N SER A 188 -17.28 -1.98 -18.10
CA SER A 188 -15.95 -2.34 -17.58
C SER A 188 -15.49 -1.49 -16.40
N VAL A 189 -16.07 -0.30 -16.21
CA VAL A 189 -15.76 0.61 -15.09
C VAL A 189 -16.91 0.72 -14.09
N TYR A 190 -18.04 0.03 -14.32
CA TYR A 190 -19.23 0.17 -13.49
C TYR A 190 -18.95 -0.18 -12.02
N TRP A 191 -18.15 -1.21 -11.78
CA TRP A 191 -17.75 -1.61 -10.43
C TRP A 191 -17.10 -0.46 -9.68
N TYR A 192 -16.28 0.35 -10.35
CA TYR A 192 -15.53 1.47 -9.76
C TYR A 192 -16.45 2.63 -9.35
N LEU A 193 -17.59 2.75 -10.03
CA LEU A 193 -18.58 3.79 -9.81
C LEU A 193 -19.77 3.27 -9.01
N TRP A 194 -19.71 2.06 -8.46
CA TRP A 194 -20.84 1.37 -7.85
C TRP A 194 -21.43 2.11 -6.66
N ASN A 195 -22.72 2.41 -6.74
CA ASN A 195 -23.52 2.93 -5.64
C ASN A 195 -24.91 2.27 -5.60
N PRO A 196 -25.08 1.17 -4.85
CA PRO A 196 -26.36 0.45 -4.73
C PRO A 196 -27.37 1.15 -3.83
N GLU A 197 -27.02 2.29 -3.23
CA GLU A 197 -27.87 3.10 -2.37
C GLU A 197 -28.39 4.35 -3.09
N LYS A 198 -27.91 4.61 -4.32
CA LYS A 198 -28.41 5.68 -5.17
C LYS A 198 -29.91 5.49 -5.39
N SER A 199 -30.67 6.56 -5.19
CA SER A 199 -32.11 6.56 -5.38
C SER A 199 -32.48 6.11 -6.79
N GLY A 200 -33.38 5.14 -6.90
CA GLY A 200 -33.78 4.53 -8.17
C GLY A 200 -32.93 3.34 -8.62
N CYS A 201 -31.89 2.94 -7.87
CA CYS A 201 -31.21 1.67 -8.09
C CYS A 201 -32.14 0.51 -7.75
N THR A 202 -32.63 -0.20 -8.77
CA THR A 202 -33.52 -1.37 -8.63
C THR A 202 -32.84 -2.68 -9.01
N LEU A 203 -31.53 -2.67 -9.22
CA LEU A 203 -30.79 -3.87 -9.58
C LEU A 203 -30.85 -4.88 -8.43
N PRO A 204 -31.07 -6.18 -8.70
CA PRO A 204 -30.95 -7.21 -7.67
C PRO A 204 -29.55 -7.25 -7.07
N THR A 205 -29.48 -7.11 -5.74
CA THR A 205 -28.24 -7.15 -4.96
C THR A 205 -28.26 -8.29 -3.95
N GLN A 206 -27.09 -8.56 -3.37
CA GLN A 206 -26.88 -9.47 -2.25
C GLN A 206 -25.92 -8.83 -1.24
N GLN A 207 -25.88 -9.39 -0.03
CA GLN A 207 -24.83 -9.10 0.94
C GLN A 207 -23.70 -10.10 0.73
N LEU A 208 -22.54 -9.60 0.32
CA LEU A 208 -21.29 -10.34 0.30
C LEU A 208 -20.66 -10.24 1.68
N GLU A 209 -20.23 -11.36 2.23
CA GLU A 209 -19.62 -11.46 3.56
C GLU A 209 -18.09 -11.38 3.45
N LEU A 210 -17.47 -10.59 4.31
CA LEU A 210 -16.01 -10.47 4.45
C LEU A 210 -15.63 -10.84 5.88
N THR A 211 -15.16 -12.06 6.07
CA THR A 211 -14.77 -12.56 7.40
C THR A 211 -13.29 -12.31 7.62
N VAL A 212 -12.92 -11.58 8.68
CA VAL A 212 -11.52 -11.42 9.08
C VAL A 212 -10.92 -12.79 9.39
N SER A 213 -10.04 -13.28 8.54
CA SER A 213 -9.46 -14.61 8.64
C SER A 213 -8.09 -14.60 9.32
N LYS A 214 -7.43 -13.43 9.36
CA LYS A 214 -6.17 -13.23 10.05
C LYS A 214 -5.99 -11.79 10.48
N MET A 215 -5.56 -11.59 11.72
CA MET A 215 -5.10 -10.29 12.20
C MET A 215 -3.57 -10.26 12.15
N PHE A 216 -2.99 -9.20 11.59
CA PHE A 216 -1.55 -8.99 11.68
C PHE A 216 -1.20 -8.42 13.06
N ALA A 217 -0.05 -8.81 13.60
CA ALA A 217 0.42 -8.28 14.86
C ALA A 217 0.66 -6.77 14.74
N GLU A 218 0.46 -6.03 15.83
CA GLU A 218 0.80 -4.61 15.85
C GLU A 218 2.28 -4.43 15.45
N PRO A 219 2.56 -3.51 14.50
CA PRO A 219 3.90 -3.35 13.99
C PRO A 219 4.82 -2.95 15.14
N GLN A 220 5.84 -3.79 15.38
CA GLN A 220 6.97 -3.40 16.19
C GLN A 220 7.68 -2.22 15.52
N LYS A 221 8.59 -1.57 16.24
CA LYS A 221 9.48 -0.58 15.64
C LYS A 221 10.33 -1.26 14.54
N THR A 222 9.96 -1.04 13.28
CA THR A 222 10.62 -1.64 12.11
C THR A 222 11.40 -0.61 11.31
N TYR A 223 12.43 -1.09 10.63
CA TYR A 223 13.34 -0.32 9.82
C TYR A 223 13.35 -0.91 8.41
N PRO A 224 13.68 -0.12 7.37
CA PRO A 224 14.15 -0.69 6.11
C PRO A 224 15.31 -1.67 6.39
N GLU A 225 15.45 -2.72 5.58
CA GLU A 225 16.57 -3.67 5.66
C GLU A 225 17.87 -3.02 5.15
N PHE A 226 18.38 -2.03 5.89
CA PHE A 226 19.54 -1.23 5.51
C PHE A 226 20.81 -2.07 5.38
N ASP A 227 20.96 -3.14 6.16
CA ASP A 227 22.04 -4.11 6.01
C ASP A 227 22.07 -4.77 4.63
N GLN A 228 20.89 -4.94 4.01
CA GLN A 228 20.78 -5.44 2.64
C GLN A 228 20.98 -4.32 1.61
N LEU A 229 20.41 -3.13 1.85
CA LEU A 229 20.54 -1.98 0.95
C LEU A 229 21.97 -1.44 0.82
N VAL A 230 22.82 -1.62 1.83
CA VAL A 230 24.19 -1.08 1.81
C VAL A 230 25.25 -2.17 1.65
N ALA A 231 24.83 -3.41 1.38
CA ALA A 231 25.70 -4.58 1.40
C ALA A 231 26.88 -4.48 0.42
N ASP A 232 26.72 -3.75 -0.69
CA ASP A 232 27.75 -3.52 -1.71
C ASP A 232 28.39 -2.12 -1.64
N GLY A 233 28.09 -1.34 -0.60
CA GLY A 233 28.55 0.04 -0.44
C GLY A 233 27.81 1.05 -1.32
N LYS A 234 26.67 0.68 -1.89
CA LYS A 234 25.87 1.54 -2.76
C LYS A 234 24.39 1.38 -2.45
N VAL A 235 23.64 2.48 -2.52
CA VAL A 235 22.18 2.44 -2.60
C VAL A 235 21.77 2.96 -3.96
N THR A 236 20.89 2.23 -4.65
CA THR A 236 20.41 2.57 -5.99
C THR A 236 18.92 2.81 -6.00
N ALA A 237 18.49 3.95 -6.55
CA ALA A 237 17.08 4.29 -6.69
C ALA A 237 16.76 4.74 -8.12
N VAL A 238 15.51 4.54 -8.53
CA VAL A 238 14.97 5.05 -9.79
C VAL A 238 13.59 5.65 -9.58
N VAL A 239 13.33 6.79 -10.21
CA VAL A 239 12.00 7.39 -10.30
C VAL A 239 11.54 7.36 -11.75
N LEU A 240 10.44 6.65 -11.97
CA LEU A 240 9.77 6.52 -13.25
C LEU A 240 8.66 7.57 -13.32
N PHE A 241 8.92 8.69 -13.98
CA PHE A 241 7.92 9.71 -14.24
C PHE A 241 7.15 9.34 -15.52
N GLY A 242 5.94 8.80 -15.37
CA GLY A 242 5.06 8.48 -16.48
C GLY A 242 4.35 9.71 -17.03
N GLN A 243 3.83 9.60 -18.25
CA GLN A 243 2.97 10.61 -18.84
C GLN A 243 1.66 10.66 -18.04
N ILE A 244 1.21 11.86 -17.64
CA ILE A 244 -0.03 12.10 -16.88
C ILE A 244 -1.15 12.60 -17.78
N GLY A 245 -0.86 13.54 -18.69
CA GLY A 245 -1.85 14.08 -19.63
C GLY A 245 -1.94 13.30 -20.94
N ASP A 246 -3.10 13.34 -21.62
CA ASP A 246 -3.30 12.70 -22.94
C ASP A 246 -2.64 13.48 -24.11
N GLY A 247 -1.99 14.61 -23.82
CA GLY A 247 -1.33 15.48 -24.79
C GLY A 247 0.02 14.96 -25.29
N PRO A 248 0.72 15.73 -26.14
CA PRO A 248 2.10 15.41 -26.48
C PRO A 248 3.00 15.40 -25.24
N ILE A 249 4.00 14.53 -25.23
CA ILE A 249 5.06 14.55 -24.21
C ILE A 249 6.02 15.69 -24.54
N ASP A 250 5.80 16.85 -23.94
CA ASP A 250 6.65 18.04 -24.05
C ASP A 250 6.96 18.65 -22.67
N ASP A 251 7.59 19.83 -22.65
CA ASP A 251 7.98 20.51 -21.41
C ASP A 251 6.80 20.92 -20.50
N SER A 252 5.58 20.92 -21.04
CA SER A 252 4.32 21.17 -20.32
C SER A 252 3.63 19.89 -19.86
N GLU A 253 4.20 18.71 -20.12
CA GLU A 253 3.72 17.47 -19.55
C GLU A 253 4.08 17.41 -18.05
N THR A 254 3.15 16.97 -17.19
CA THR A 254 3.30 17.01 -15.72
C THR A 254 4.44 16.12 -15.22
N GLY A 255 4.55 14.88 -15.69
CA GLY A 255 5.69 14.00 -15.40
C GLY A 255 7.03 14.58 -15.84
N VAL A 256 7.11 15.24 -17.00
CA VAL A 256 8.33 15.97 -17.44
C VAL A 256 8.67 17.11 -16.47
N ARG A 257 7.68 17.91 -16.04
CA ARG A 257 7.91 18.97 -15.04
C ARG A 257 8.36 18.39 -13.70
N ASN A 258 7.69 17.35 -13.21
CA ASN A 258 8.02 16.71 -11.93
C ASN A 258 9.45 16.16 -11.93
N MET A 259 9.87 15.53 -13.02
CA MET A 259 11.25 15.07 -13.22
C MET A 259 12.27 16.21 -13.19
N LYS A 260 11.97 17.36 -13.82
CA LYS A 260 12.83 18.55 -13.78
C LYS A 260 12.93 19.12 -12.36
N THR A 261 11.82 19.18 -11.63
CA THR A 261 11.79 19.62 -10.23
C THR A 261 12.64 18.71 -9.34
N MET A 262 12.47 17.39 -9.41
CA MET A 262 13.30 16.42 -8.66
C MET A 262 14.78 16.60 -8.97
N ALA A 263 15.15 16.75 -10.24
CA ALA A 263 16.54 16.99 -10.63
C ALA A 263 17.09 18.31 -10.04
N GLY A 264 16.27 19.36 -9.97
CA GLY A 264 16.61 20.61 -9.29
C GLY A 264 16.83 20.40 -7.80
N TRP A 265 15.94 19.67 -7.14
CA TRP A 265 16.03 19.35 -5.72
C TRP A 265 17.26 18.53 -5.37
N LEU A 266 17.59 17.51 -6.17
CA LEU A 266 18.78 16.69 -5.99
C LEU A 266 20.06 17.52 -6.09
N LYS A 267 20.17 18.41 -7.08
CA LYS A 267 21.34 19.31 -7.22
C LYS A 267 21.49 20.24 -6.01
N GLN A 268 20.39 20.82 -5.55
CA GLN A 268 20.38 21.67 -4.35
C GLN A 268 20.75 20.87 -3.09
N GLY A 269 20.32 19.60 -2.99
CA GLY A 269 20.70 18.66 -1.94
C GLY A 269 22.15 18.15 -2.02
N GLY A 270 22.94 18.65 -2.98
CA GLY A 270 24.36 18.35 -3.13
C GLY A 270 24.67 17.11 -3.97
N TYR A 271 23.69 16.53 -4.66
CA TYR A 271 23.95 15.45 -5.62
C TYR A 271 24.61 15.99 -6.89
N LYS A 272 25.52 15.20 -7.45
CA LYS A 272 26.18 15.49 -8.72
C LYS A 272 25.51 14.70 -9.84
N GLU A 273 25.16 15.39 -10.92
CA GLU A 273 24.65 14.73 -12.13
C GLU A 273 25.82 14.02 -12.84
N ILE A 274 25.61 12.76 -13.22
CA ILE A 274 26.61 11.89 -13.85
C ILE A 274 26.26 11.73 -15.34
N THR A 275 27.24 12.00 -16.21
CA THR A 275 27.08 11.92 -17.67
C THR A 275 28.19 11.07 -18.29
N PRO A 276 27.88 10.10 -19.16
CA PRO A 276 26.54 9.70 -19.59
C PRO A 276 25.80 8.88 -18.52
N ALA A 277 24.47 9.05 -18.44
CA ALA A 277 23.60 8.16 -17.67
C ALA A 277 23.20 6.94 -18.54
N PRO A 278 22.96 5.76 -17.95
CA PRO A 278 22.56 4.59 -18.72
C PRO A 278 21.20 4.73 -19.41
N VAL A 279 20.23 5.37 -18.75
CA VAL A 279 18.90 5.79 -19.23
C VAL A 279 18.52 7.05 -18.46
N GLY A 280 17.76 7.97 -19.06
CA GLY A 280 17.30 9.18 -18.39
C GLY A 280 18.45 10.02 -17.84
N ARG A 281 18.38 10.37 -16.55
CA ARG A 281 19.39 11.18 -15.85
C ARG A 281 19.83 10.51 -14.56
N ARG A 282 21.13 10.50 -14.27
CA ARG A 282 21.69 9.92 -13.04
C ARG A 282 22.25 10.98 -12.12
N PHE A 283 21.95 10.87 -10.84
CA PHE A 283 22.47 11.72 -9.77
C PHE A 283 23.17 10.85 -8.73
N SER A 284 24.30 11.31 -8.19
CA SER A 284 25.03 10.57 -7.17
C SER A 284 25.55 11.48 -6.06
N LYS A 285 25.54 10.97 -4.82
CA LYS A 285 26.13 11.61 -3.64
C LYS A 285 26.75 10.53 -2.76
N HIS A 286 28.00 10.76 -2.34
CA HIS A 286 28.66 9.94 -1.32
C HIS A 286 28.20 10.39 0.06
N ILE A 287 27.66 9.48 0.87
CA ILE A 287 27.08 9.74 2.20
C ILE A 287 27.57 8.67 3.17
N GLY A 288 28.29 9.07 4.22
CA GLY A 288 28.96 8.11 5.10
C GLY A 288 29.95 7.27 4.29
N GLU A 289 29.74 5.95 4.27
CA GLU A 289 30.55 4.99 3.50
C GLU A 289 29.86 4.50 2.21
N VAL A 290 28.70 5.08 1.88
CA VAL A 290 27.79 4.58 0.84
C VAL A 290 27.66 5.59 -0.30
N ASP A 291 27.68 5.11 -1.54
CA ASP A 291 27.28 5.91 -2.70
C ASP A 291 25.76 5.80 -2.92
N PHE A 292 25.04 6.92 -2.84
CA PHE A 292 23.60 6.93 -3.16
C PHE A 292 23.40 7.43 -4.59
N GLU A 293 22.99 6.53 -5.49
CA GLU A 293 22.68 6.80 -6.90
C GLU A 293 21.16 6.86 -7.11
N ILE A 294 20.68 7.91 -7.79
CA ILE A 294 19.27 8.14 -8.12
C ILE A 294 19.13 8.42 -9.61
N ASP A 295 18.41 7.54 -10.31
CA ASP A 295 18.07 7.67 -11.71
C ASP A 295 16.67 8.28 -11.87
N LEU A 296 16.51 9.23 -12.79
CA LEU A 296 15.23 9.86 -13.15
C LEU A 296 14.91 9.54 -14.60
N TYR A 297 13.83 8.79 -14.84
CA TYR A 297 13.36 8.44 -16.18
C TYR A 297 12.18 9.33 -16.52
N ALA A 298 12.26 10.04 -17.62
CA ALA A 298 11.20 10.92 -18.10
C ALA A 298 10.10 10.11 -18.81
N PRO A 299 8.94 10.71 -19.10
CA PRO A 299 7.90 10.05 -19.89
C PRO A 299 8.36 9.65 -21.29
N THR A 300 9.38 10.30 -21.85
CA THR A 300 10.00 9.89 -23.12
C THR A 300 10.86 8.64 -23.01
N ASP A 301 11.35 8.32 -21.82
CA ASP A 301 12.12 7.10 -21.54
C ASP A 301 11.19 5.93 -21.24
N PHE A 302 10.02 6.21 -20.63
CA PHE A 302 8.97 5.25 -20.34
C PHE A 302 7.65 5.98 -20.09
N ALA A 303 6.71 5.95 -21.04
CA ALA A 303 5.49 6.76 -20.94
C ALA A 303 4.47 6.19 -19.94
N GLY A 304 4.51 4.88 -19.66
CA GLY A 304 3.63 4.24 -18.69
C GLY A 304 3.39 2.74 -18.96
N LEU A 305 2.48 2.12 -18.21
CA LEU A 305 2.23 0.66 -18.20
C LEU A 305 1.62 0.08 -19.50
N SER A 306 1.51 0.88 -20.56
CA SER A 306 1.13 0.47 -21.92
C SER A 306 2.25 0.67 -22.94
N ASP A 307 3.40 1.22 -22.52
CA ASP A 307 4.54 1.54 -23.37
C ASP A 307 5.45 0.31 -23.59
N TYR A 308 4.97 -0.61 -24.42
CA TYR A 308 5.71 -1.81 -24.79
C TYR A 308 6.99 -1.51 -25.58
N ALA A 309 7.06 -0.36 -26.26
CA ALA A 309 8.24 0.03 -27.02
C ALA A 309 9.44 0.29 -26.10
N HIS A 310 9.18 0.80 -24.89
CA HIS A 310 10.20 1.09 -23.88
C HIS A 310 10.20 0.12 -22.68
N PHE A 311 9.58 -1.06 -22.81
CA PHE A 311 9.61 -2.08 -21.74
C PHE A 311 11.03 -2.46 -21.30
N GLY A 312 12.01 -2.41 -22.22
CA GLY A 312 13.42 -2.63 -21.89
C GLY A 312 13.96 -1.66 -20.84
N ASN A 313 13.53 -0.39 -20.86
CA ASN A 313 13.92 0.62 -19.87
C ASN A 313 13.26 0.31 -18.53
N PHE A 314 11.98 -0.09 -18.51
CA PHE A 314 11.30 -0.51 -17.29
C PHE A 314 11.92 -1.75 -16.64
N GLN A 315 12.24 -2.78 -17.43
CA GLN A 315 12.94 -3.96 -16.95
C GLN A 315 14.30 -3.61 -16.37
N LYS A 316 15.02 -2.66 -16.98
CA LYS A 316 16.31 -2.18 -16.47
C LYS A 316 16.14 -1.44 -15.14
N ALA A 317 15.17 -0.53 -15.04
CA ALA A 317 14.84 0.16 -13.81
C ALA A 317 14.61 -0.82 -12.65
N ILE A 318 13.76 -1.83 -12.86
CA ILE A 318 13.48 -2.86 -11.84
C ILE A 318 14.67 -3.78 -11.57
N GLY A 319 15.43 -4.14 -12.60
CA GLY A 319 16.53 -5.10 -12.46
C GLY A 319 17.80 -4.56 -11.82
N GLU A 320 17.99 -3.23 -11.84
CA GLU A 320 19.24 -2.58 -11.42
C GLU A 320 19.12 -1.71 -10.16
N HIS A 321 17.90 -1.43 -9.67
CA HIS A 321 17.69 -0.50 -8.55
C HIS A 321 17.03 -1.17 -7.36
N GLU A 322 17.50 -0.82 -6.16
CA GLU A 322 16.95 -1.26 -4.88
C GLU A 322 15.68 -0.49 -4.50
N ILE A 323 15.59 0.79 -4.86
CA ILE A 323 14.41 1.60 -4.59
C ILE A 323 13.75 1.98 -5.92
N VAL A 324 12.53 1.50 -6.16
CA VAL A 324 11.79 1.74 -7.39
C VAL A 324 10.58 2.60 -7.08
N VAL A 325 10.55 3.81 -7.65
CA VAL A 325 9.42 4.73 -7.53
C VAL A 325 8.70 4.79 -8.86
N TYR A 326 7.37 4.63 -8.84
CA TYR A 326 6.53 4.91 -9.99
C TYR A 326 5.57 6.06 -9.69
N ASP A 327 5.70 7.11 -10.50
CA ASP A 327 4.80 8.26 -10.56
C ASP A 327 4.37 8.45 -12.00
N GLY A 328 3.32 7.74 -12.39
CA GLY A 328 2.76 7.86 -13.71
C GLY A 328 1.25 7.77 -13.65
N HIS A 329 0.62 8.15 -14.77
CA HIS A 329 -0.79 7.96 -14.92
C HIS A 329 -1.14 6.50 -14.63
N SER A 330 -2.06 6.32 -13.69
CA SER A 330 -2.67 5.02 -13.44
C SER A 330 -3.61 4.73 -14.60
N MET A 331 -3.07 4.45 -15.80
CA MET A 331 -3.84 3.79 -16.85
C MET A 331 -4.09 2.35 -16.40
N LEU A 332 -5.04 2.26 -15.45
CA LEU A 332 -5.76 1.09 -15.01
C LEU A 332 -4.85 0.06 -14.37
N GLY A 333 -4.90 -0.04 -13.04
CA GLY A 333 -4.21 -1.04 -12.22
C GLY A 333 -4.60 -2.50 -12.51
N ALA A 334 -5.30 -2.75 -13.62
CA ALA A 334 -5.50 -4.06 -14.22
C ALA A 334 -4.50 -4.36 -15.35
N SER A 335 -3.35 -3.66 -15.38
CA SER A 335 -2.28 -3.98 -16.31
C SER A 335 -1.41 -5.07 -15.70
N ASP A 336 -1.33 -6.20 -16.39
CA ASP A 336 -0.38 -7.29 -16.12
C ASP A 336 1.09 -6.85 -16.22
N PHE A 337 1.35 -5.56 -16.46
CA PHE A 337 2.68 -4.98 -16.60
C PHE A 337 3.59 -5.26 -15.41
N TRP A 338 3.09 -5.19 -14.17
CA TRP A 338 3.90 -5.54 -12.98
C TRP A 338 4.17 -7.03 -12.85
N SER A 339 3.45 -7.89 -13.58
CA SER A 339 3.74 -9.34 -13.62
C SER A 339 4.78 -9.74 -14.66
N LYS A 340 5.17 -8.83 -15.57
CA LYS A 340 6.06 -9.11 -16.70
C LYS A 340 7.57 -9.05 -16.38
N PRO A 341 8.07 -8.13 -15.53
CA PRO A 341 9.49 -8.04 -15.25
C PRO A 341 10.05 -9.32 -14.65
N ASN A 342 11.29 -9.61 -15.01
CA ASN A 342 12.14 -10.49 -14.23
C ASN A 342 12.63 -9.68 -13.02
N TYR A 343 12.07 -9.97 -11.85
CA TYR A 343 12.47 -9.31 -10.62
C TYR A 343 13.82 -9.85 -10.13
N PRO A 344 14.70 -8.98 -9.61
CA PRO A 344 15.95 -9.43 -9.03
C PRO A 344 15.73 -10.09 -7.66
N ASP A 345 16.68 -10.92 -7.24
CA ASP A 345 16.63 -11.62 -5.94
C ASP A 345 17.09 -10.74 -4.75
N PHE A 346 17.65 -9.55 -4.99
CA PHE A 346 18.06 -8.62 -3.93
C PHE A 346 16.86 -7.88 -3.32
N TYR A 347 17.04 -7.32 -2.11
CA TYR A 347 15.98 -6.61 -1.41
C TYR A 347 15.59 -5.31 -2.12
N GLN A 348 14.29 -5.07 -2.28
CA GLN A 348 13.79 -3.88 -2.95
C GLN A 348 12.71 -3.17 -2.14
N ILE A 349 12.70 -1.84 -2.24
CA ILE A 349 11.64 -0.96 -1.78
C ILE A 349 10.90 -0.42 -3.00
N TYR A 350 9.58 -0.60 -3.04
CA TYR A 350 8.72 0.02 -4.04
C TYR A 350 7.95 1.18 -3.43
N LEU A 351 7.97 2.35 -4.07
CA LEU A 351 7.14 3.50 -3.70
C LEU A 351 6.17 3.79 -4.85
N TYR A 352 4.87 3.67 -4.58
CA TYR A 352 3.85 3.86 -5.60
C TYR A 352 3.00 5.10 -5.31
N GLY A 353 3.08 6.10 -6.20
CA GLY A 353 2.39 7.39 -6.05
C GLY A 353 1.17 7.63 -6.94
N GLY A 354 0.72 6.63 -7.68
CA GLY A 354 -0.39 6.82 -8.63
C GLY A 354 -1.76 6.96 -7.96
N CYS A 355 -2.78 7.39 -8.74
CA CYS A 355 -4.16 7.54 -8.27
C CYS A 355 -4.75 6.27 -7.67
N LEU A 356 -4.28 5.11 -8.13
CA LEU A 356 -4.75 3.81 -7.69
C LEU A 356 -3.95 3.34 -6.47
N GLY A 357 -4.67 2.85 -5.47
CA GLY A 357 -4.08 2.48 -4.19
C GLY A 357 -3.35 1.14 -4.17
N TYR A 358 -3.02 0.74 -2.94
CA TYR A 358 -2.53 -0.56 -2.45
C TYR A 358 -3.03 -1.76 -3.24
N GLU A 359 -4.29 -1.65 -3.63
CA GLU A 359 -5.11 -2.65 -4.26
C GLU A 359 -4.45 -3.28 -5.50
N TYR A 360 -3.71 -2.52 -6.32
CA TYR A 360 -3.35 -2.98 -7.66
C TYR A 360 -1.91 -3.48 -7.82
N TYR A 361 -0.99 -3.05 -6.95
CA TYR A 361 0.45 -3.21 -7.22
C TYR A 361 1.13 -4.24 -6.33
N VAL A 362 0.60 -4.42 -5.11
CA VAL A 362 1.22 -5.30 -4.11
C VAL A 362 1.36 -6.72 -4.62
N ARG A 363 0.26 -7.29 -5.11
CA ARG A 363 0.24 -8.69 -5.50
C ARG A 363 1.15 -9.02 -6.69
N PRO A 364 1.08 -8.35 -7.85
CA PRO A 364 1.94 -8.71 -8.98
C PRO A 364 3.43 -8.55 -8.65
N ILE A 365 3.80 -7.52 -7.88
CA ILE A 365 5.18 -7.32 -7.43
C ILE A 365 5.58 -8.44 -6.45
N LEU A 366 4.77 -8.71 -5.43
CA LEU A 366 5.03 -9.79 -4.47
C LEU A 366 5.14 -11.15 -5.14
N ALA A 367 4.28 -11.44 -6.13
CA ALA A 367 4.34 -12.67 -6.90
C ALA A 367 5.66 -12.80 -7.66
N GLY A 368 6.13 -11.70 -8.27
CA GLY A 368 7.44 -11.63 -8.92
C GLY A 368 8.62 -11.81 -7.96
N LYS A 369 8.55 -11.17 -6.78
CA LYS A 369 9.54 -11.27 -5.70
C LYS A 369 9.46 -12.56 -4.89
N LYS A 370 8.37 -13.31 -5.01
CA LYS A 370 8.03 -14.58 -4.34
C LYS A 370 7.84 -14.49 -2.83
N SER A 371 8.34 -13.45 -2.16
CA SER A 371 8.29 -13.31 -0.69
C SER A 371 8.47 -11.85 -0.26
N TRP A 372 7.90 -11.50 0.90
CA TRP A 372 8.12 -10.23 1.60
C TRP A 372 9.55 -10.07 2.15
N SER A 373 10.29 -11.17 2.36
CA SER A 373 11.66 -11.12 2.93
C SER A 373 12.68 -10.31 2.10
N LYS A 374 12.33 -9.93 0.87
CA LYS A 374 13.14 -9.13 -0.07
C LYS A 374 12.33 -7.99 -0.71
N LEU A 375 11.21 -7.62 -0.08
CA LEU A 375 10.28 -6.65 -0.65
C LEU A 375 9.61 -5.84 0.47
N ASP A 376 9.80 -4.53 0.41
CA ASP A 376 8.93 -3.58 1.09
C ASP A 376 8.19 -2.74 0.04
N LEU A 377 6.94 -2.40 0.30
CA LEU A 377 6.11 -1.66 -0.64
C LEU A 377 5.28 -0.59 0.06
N VAL A 378 5.51 0.66 -0.33
CA VAL A 378 4.73 1.83 0.08
C VAL A 378 3.71 2.18 -0.98
N SER A 379 2.45 2.29 -0.59
CA SER A 379 1.35 2.66 -1.48
C SER A 379 0.26 3.41 -0.73
N SER A 380 -0.54 4.19 -1.45
CA SER A 380 -1.70 4.87 -0.90
C SER A 380 -2.81 3.85 -0.60
N THR A 381 -3.40 3.86 0.59
CA THR A 381 -4.53 2.98 0.93
C THR A 381 -5.83 3.52 0.33
N VAL A 382 -5.97 4.85 0.33
CA VAL A 382 -7.02 5.63 -0.31
C VAL A 382 -6.48 6.17 -1.61
N GLU A 383 -7.31 6.16 -2.63
CA GLU A 383 -7.01 6.78 -3.92
C GLU A 383 -6.71 8.27 -3.73
N VAL A 384 -5.44 8.61 -3.91
CA VAL A 384 -4.92 9.98 -3.93
C VAL A 384 -3.97 10.13 -5.09
N THR A 385 -3.99 11.28 -5.73
CA THR A 385 -2.94 11.67 -6.66
C THR A 385 -1.87 12.39 -5.87
N ALA A 386 -0.68 11.79 -5.76
CA ALA A 386 0.47 12.42 -5.14
C ALA A 386 1.65 12.34 -6.12
N ASP A 387 2.14 13.50 -6.53
CA ASP A 387 3.30 13.60 -7.42
C ASP A 387 4.49 12.83 -6.81
N ALA A 388 5.35 12.18 -7.63
CA ALA A 388 6.53 11.44 -7.13
C ALA A 388 7.36 12.31 -6.21
N ASN A 389 7.43 13.60 -6.52
CA ASN A 389 8.19 14.57 -5.76
C ASN A 389 7.77 14.58 -4.28
N ASP A 390 6.47 14.47 -3.99
CA ASP A 390 5.94 14.54 -2.63
C ASP A 390 5.98 13.20 -1.88
N ILE A 391 6.36 12.11 -2.57
CA ILE A 391 6.56 10.79 -1.96
C ILE A 391 8.04 10.41 -1.95
N ALA A 392 8.65 10.30 -3.13
CA ALA A 392 10.04 9.91 -3.30
C ALA A 392 11.00 10.93 -2.73
N GLY A 393 10.74 12.23 -2.88
CA GLY A 393 11.59 13.29 -2.34
C GLY A 393 11.83 13.14 -0.84
N PRO A 394 10.77 13.11 -0.01
CA PRO A 394 10.87 12.87 1.43
C PRO A 394 11.52 11.55 1.79
N VAL A 395 11.16 10.45 1.12
CA VAL A 395 11.74 9.13 1.40
C VAL A 395 13.24 9.13 1.11
N PHE A 396 13.66 9.66 -0.04
CA PHE A 396 15.09 9.76 -0.39
C PHE A 396 15.85 10.69 0.55
N ALA A 397 15.26 11.82 0.95
CA ALA A 397 15.88 12.72 1.93
C ALA A 397 16.08 12.04 3.29
N LYS A 398 15.10 11.28 3.76
CA LYS A 398 15.20 10.50 5.01
C LYS A 398 16.18 9.34 4.91
N ILE A 399 16.21 8.61 3.81
CA ILE A 399 17.21 7.54 3.56
C ILE A 399 18.62 8.16 3.55
N ALA A 400 18.82 9.25 2.82
CA ALA A 400 20.08 9.97 2.80
C ALA A 400 20.52 10.42 4.20
N TRP A 401 19.59 10.90 5.03
CA TRP A 401 19.89 11.22 6.43
C TRP A 401 20.24 9.96 7.24
N ALA A 402 19.50 8.86 7.07
CA ALA A 402 19.76 7.59 7.74
C ALA A 402 21.18 7.07 7.49
N LEU A 403 21.66 7.16 6.24
CA LEU A 403 23.01 6.74 5.86
C LEU A 403 24.12 7.48 6.64
N ASP A 404 23.88 8.73 7.06
CA ASP A 404 24.81 9.54 7.86
C ASP A 404 24.57 9.41 9.38
N HIS A 405 23.48 8.75 9.79
CA HIS A 405 23.00 8.70 11.18
C HIS A 405 22.80 7.26 11.68
N ASN A 406 23.74 6.37 11.32
CA ASN A 406 23.74 4.96 11.72
C ASN A 406 22.42 4.23 11.40
N TYR A 407 21.81 4.54 10.26
CA TYR A 407 20.60 3.89 9.77
C TYR A 407 19.38 4.05 10.69
N ASN A 408 19.38 5.05 11.58
CA ASN A 408 18.35 5.23 12.60
C ASN A 408 17.10 5.95 12.08
N VAL A 409 16.50 5.41 11.02
CA VAL A 409 15.23 5.86 10.43
C VAL A 409 14.32 4.65 10.32
N THR A 410 13.19 4.72 11.00
CA THR A 410 12.16 3.67 10.93
C THR A 410 11.31 3.85 9.69
N TRP A 411 10.55 2.81 9.32
CA TRP A 411 9.49 2.97 8.32
C TRP A 411 8.53 4.09 8.71
N ARG A 412 8.25 4.26 10.01
CA ARG A 412 7.34 5.30 10.55
C ARG A 412 7.84 6.68 10.22
N ASP A 413 9.14 6.91 10.36
CA ASP A 413 9.76 8.19 10.01
C ASP A 413 9.64 8.48 8.51
N LEU A 414 9.76 7.46 7.65
CA LEU A 414 9.58 7.58 6.20
C LEU A 414 8.15 7.96 5.84
N LEU A 415 7.13 7.24 6.34
CA LEU A 415 5.74 7.54 6.02
C LEU A 415 5.28 8.88 6.60
N LEU A 416 5.78 9.30 7.77
CA LEU A 416 5.51 10.63 8.30
C LEU A 416 6.08 11.73 7.40
N ALA A 417 7.26 11.51 6.82
CA ALA A 417 7.86 12.47 5.89
C ALA A 417 7.02 12.62 4.61
N VAL A 418 6.47 11.51 4.09
CA VAL A 418 5.51 11.54 2.97
C VAL A 418 4.24 12.28 3.39
N ARG A 419 3.59 11.87 4.49
CA ARG A 419 2.34 12.45 4.99
C ARG A 419 2.39 13.97 5.14
N ASN A 420 3.50 14.50 5.65
CA ASN A 420 3.67 15.95 5.83
C ASN A 420 3.54 16.76 4.52
N ARG A 421 3.62 16.11 3.35
CA ARG A 421 3.51 16.76 2.04
C ARG A 421 2.22 16.44 1.31
N VAL A 422 1.79 15.18 1.36
CA VAL A 422 0.59 14.73 0.65
C VAL A 422 -0.70 14.90 1.46
N GLY A 423 -0.62 15.50 2.65
CA GLY A 423 -1.74 15.66 3.59
C GLY A 423 -2.00 14.38 4.40
N ASP A 424 -3.21 14.21 4.94
CA ASP A 424 -3.64 12.99 5.66
C ASP A 424 -3.75 11.74 4.76
N SER A 425 -2.89 11.68 3.76
CA SER A 425 -2.79 10.57 2.85
C SER A 425 -2.41 9.31 3.62
N THR A 426 -3.34 8.37 3.50
CA THR A 426 -3.33 6.99 3.96
C THR A 426 -2.24 6.12 3.31
N PHE A 427 -1.03 6.63 3.12
CA PHE A 427 0.09 5.77 2.70
C PHE A 427 0.38 4.74 3.81
N GLY A 428 0.48 3.48 3.41
CA GLY A 428 0.89 2.36 4.23
C GLY A 428 2.12 1.69 3.63
N ALA A 429 2.80 0.87 4.43
CA ALA A 429 3.93 0.06 3.99
C ALA A 429 3.64 -1.42 4.30
N SER A 430 3.75 -2.28 3.28
CA SER A 430 3.60 -3.73 3.39
C SER A 430 4.93 -4.43 3.25
N GLY A 431 5.04 -5.63 3.82
CA GLY A 431 6.30 -6.39 3.90
C GLY A 431 7.18 -6.05 5.10
N VAL A 432 6.96 -4.87 5.68
CA VAL A 432 7.84 -4.29 6.70
C VAL A 432 7.79 -5.00 8.06
N THR A 433 6.76 -5.81 8.34
CA THR A 433 6.58 -6.47 9.65
C THR A 433 7.62 -7.54 9.91
N ASP A 434 8.12 -8.14 8.84
CA ASP A 434 9.08 -9.24 8.89
C ASP A 434 10.53 -8.74 8.83
N ASN A 435 10.72 -7.42 8.76
CA ASN A 435 12.06 -6.83 8.69
C ASN A 435 12.84 -7.09 9.96
N CYS A 436 14.05 -7.61 9.79
CA CYS A 436 14.89 -8.04 10.88
C CYS A 436 15.96 -7.01 11.25
N PHE A 437 16.23 -6.01 10.43
CA PHE A 437 17.23 -5.00 10.70
C PHE A 437 16.85 -4.04 11.84
N SER A 438 17.85 -3.69 12.66
CA SER A 438 17.86 -2.45 13.43
C SER A 438 19.29 -1.91 13.54
N PRO A 439 19.47 -0.61 13.83
CA PRO A 439 20.78 -0.03 14.09
C PRO A 439 21.55 -0.67 15.24
N GLN A 440 20.86 -1.37 16.16
CA GLN A 440 21.44 -2.04 17.32
C GLN A 440 21.67 -3.54 17.12
N GLY A 441 21.47 -4.05 15.90
CA GLY A 441 21.54 -5.48 15.57
C GLY A 441 20.20 -6.00 15.05
N SER A 442 20.04 -7.32 14.97
CA SER A 442 18.82 -7.89 14.39
C SER A 442 17.68 -8.03 15.41
N LEU A 443 16.50 -7.52 15.05
CA LEU A 443 15.23 -7.67 15.79
C LEU A 443 14.79 -9.14 15.91
N CYS A 444 15.26 -10.01 15.00
CA CYS A 444 14.85 -11.40 14.90
C CYS A 444 15.70 -12.37 15.76
N THR A 445 16.71 -11.87 16.49
CA THR A 445 17.68 -12.73 17.20
C THR A 445 17.25 -13.23 18.58
N GLY A 446 16.02 -12.95 19.01
CA GLY A 446 15.54 -13.21 20.38
C GLY A 446 14.68 -14.46 20.59
N THR A 447 14.21 -15.11 19.53
CA THR A 447 13.27 -16.24 19.65
C THR A 447 13.83 -17.46 18.93
N GLY A 448 14.40 -18.39 19.71
CA GLY A 448 14.40 -19.81 19.37
C GLY A 448 12.98 -20.42 19.31
N GLY A 449 11.96 -19.59 19.06
CA GLY A 449 10.61 -20.00 18.70
C GLY A 449 10.62 -20.19 17.19
N THR A 450 10.40 -21.43 16.77
CA THR A 450 10.14 -21.86 15.39
C THR A 450 9.50 -20.73 14.60
N GLY A 451 10.29 -20.05 13.76
CA GLY A 451 9.81 -19.00 12.87
C GLY A 451 8.56 -19.52 12.19
N GLY A 452 7.46 -18.81 12.37
CA GLY A 452 6.25 -19.04 11.60
C GLY A 452 6.67 -18.82 10.16
N THR A 453 6.96 -19.91 9.46
CA THR A 453 7.00 -19.92 8.01
C THR A 453 5.65 -19.37 7.60
N GLY A 454 5.61 -18.12 7.13
CA GLY A 454 4.46 -17.57 6.44
C GLY A 454 4.02 -18.64 5.46
N GLY A 455 2.85 -19.21 5.71
CA GLY A 455 2.37 -20.40 5.03
C GLY A 455 2.22 -20.09 3.56
N THR A 456 3.25 -20.37 2.77
CA THR A 456 3.07 -20.58 1.35
C THR A 456 2.09 -21.73 1.23
N GLY A 457 0.88 -21.46 0.76
CA GLY A 457 -0.11 -22.47 0.36
C GLY A 457 0.47 -23.33 -0.76
N GLY A 458 1.33 -24.27 -0.39
CA GLY A 458 1.92 -25.28 -1.25
C GLY A 458 0.98 -26.47 -1.32
N THR A 459 0.48 -26.70 -2.52
CA THR A 459 -0.40 -27.81 -2.90
C THR A 459 0.16 -29.18 -2.51
N GLY A 460 -0.69 -30.01 -1.92
CA GLY A 460 -0.38 -31.38 -1.54
C GLY A 460 -0.11 -32.26 -2.76
N GLY A 461 1.16 -32.63 -2.95
CA GLY A 461 1.60 -33.72 -3.81
C GLY A 461 1.96 -34.93 -2.95
N GLY A 462 1.10 -35.96 -2.96
CA GLY A 462 1.36 -37.22 -2.29
C GLY A 462 2.55 -37.96 -2.90
N GLY A 463 3.57 -38.23 -2.09
CA GLY A 463 4.71 -39.08 -2.42
C GLY A 463 5.05 -39.97 -1.23
N THR A 464 4.68 -41.24 -1.33
CA THR A 464 5.06 -42.30 -0.39
C THR A 464 6.46 -42.84 -0.73
N GLY A 465 7.35 -42.95 0.25
CA GLY A 465 8.55 -43.80 0.16
C GLY A 465 9.61 -43.49 1.21
N GLY A 466 9.94 -44.47 2.05
CA GLY A 466 10.94 -44.41 3.14
C GLY A 466 12.37 -44.06 2.69
N VAL A 467 13.38 -43.94 3.56
CA VAL A 467 13.86 -44.92 4.56
C VAL A 467 14.69 -44.20 5.65
N ALA A 468 14.77 -44.86 6.80
CA ALA A 468 15.48 -44.58 8.04
C ALA A 468 16.93 -44.05 7.96
N GLY A 469 17.30 -43.26 8.98
CA GLY A 469 18.68 -42.94 9.37
C GLY A 469 18.74 -42.38 10.80
N SER A 470 19.36 -43.14 11.68
CA SER A 470 19.49 -42.96 13.13
C SER A 470 20.77 -42.22 13.57
N GLY A 471 20.73 -41.57 14.73
CA GLY A 471 21.90 -41.25 15.59
C GLY A 471 22.01 -39.76 15.93
N GLY A 472 21.72 -39.33 17.17
CA GLY A 472 22.72 -39.13 18.25
C GLY A 472 23.13 -37.63 18.27
N ALA A 473 23.33 -36.90 19.36
CA ALA A 473 23.55 -37.21 20.77
C ALA A 473 23.24 -35.95 21.61
N ALA A 474 23.27 -36.15 22.93
CA ALA A 474 22.92 -35.20 23.98
C ALA A 474 23.88 -34.00 24.12
N GLY A 475 23.33 -32.89 24.64
CA GLY A 475 24.08 -31.74 25.15
C GLY A 475 23.34 -31.12 26.34
N SER A 476 23.82 -31.45 27.55
CA SER A 476 23.36 -30.97 28.85
C SER A 476 24.20 -29.79 29.35
N GLY A 477 23.57 -28.88 30.11
CA GLY A 477 24.22 -27.83 30.93
C GLY A 477 23.61 -26.47 30.62
N GLY A 478 23.16 -25.62 31.54
CA GLY A 478 23.23 -25.46 33.00
C GLY A 478 22.43 -24.16 33.27
N GLY A 479 21.58 -24.03 34.28
CA GLY A 479 21.97 -24.02 35.69
C GLY A 479 22.45 -22.64 36.10
N GLY A 480 21.56 -21.65 36.20
CA GLY A 480 21.87 -20.28 36.62
C GLY A 480 20.71 -19.65 37.41
N THR A 481 20.72 -19.86 38.72
CA THR A 481 19.85 -19.22 39.71
C THR A 481 20.46 -17.93 40.24
N GLY A 482 19.62 -16.93 40.55
CA GLY A 482 19.84 -16.04 41.69
C GLY A 482 19.93 -14.55 41.36
N GLY A 483 19.06 -13.75 41.98
CA GLY A 483 19.14 -12.30 41.94
C GLY A 483 17.90 -11.59 42.47
N ALA A 484 17.46 -11.91 43.69
CA ALA A 484 16.46 -11.14 44.42
C ALA A 484 17.15 -10.07 45.28
N GLY A 485 16.56 -8.88 45.32
CA GLY A 485 16.93 -7.75 46.19
C GLY A 485 16.74 -6.45 45.41
N GLY A 486 15.99 -5.45 45.82
CA GLY A 486 15.39 -5.10 47.10
C GLY A 486 15.27 -3.58 47.13
N SER A 487 14.51 -3.06 48.09
CA SER A 487 14.48 -1.65 48.53
C SER A 487 13.51 -0.70 47.81
N SER A 488 12.30 -0.69 48.35
CA SER A 488 11.49 0.49 48.67
C SER A 488 12.30 1.74 49.05
N GLY A 489 12.02 2.86 48.39
CA GLY A 489 12.47 4.20 48.76
C GLY A 489 11.30 5.17 48.73
N SER A 490 10.69 5.39 49.89
CA SER A 490 9.69 6.42 50.15
C SER A 490 10.41 7.69 50.63
N GLY A 491 10.00 8.86 50.14
CA GLY A 491 10.23 10.14 50.83
C GLY A 491 10.83 11.23 49.96
N GLY A 492 10.10 12.33 49.80
CA GLY A 492 10.62 13.54 49.17
C GLY A 492 9.55 14.56 48.82
N SER A 493 8.79 15.02 49.82
CA SER A 493 7.89 16.17 49.69
C SER A 493 8.71 17.45 49.73
N SER A 494 8.76 18.16 48.60
CA SER A 494 9.23 19.55 48.46
C SER A 494 8.31 20.15 47.40
N GLY A 495 7.53 21.20 47.64
CA GLY A 495 7.88 22.46 48.29
C GLY A 495 7.33 23.51 47.32
N GLY A 496 6.24 24.16 47.72
CA GLY A 496 5.44 25.02 46.84
C GLY A 496 6.22 26.20 46.26
N GLY A 497 6.07 26.38 44.96
CA GLY A 497 6.32 27.62 44.25
C GLY A 497 5.21 27.79 43.21
N THR A 498 4.19 28.59 43.53
CA THR A 498 3.14 29.00 42.58
C THR A 498 3.71 30.03 41.61
N GLY A 499 4.48 29.56 40.63
CA GLY A 499 4.63 30.27 39.36
C GLY A 499 3.35 30.03 38.56
N GLY A 500 2.69 31.09 38.11
CA GLY A 500 1.46 30.99 37.31
C GLY A 500 1.70 30.07 36.12
N ALA A 501 1.07 28.90 36.12
CA ALA A 501 1.07 28.02 34.97
C ALA A 501 0.51 28.83 33.80
N ALA A 502 1.34 29.04 32.78
CA ALA A 502 0.84 29.52 31.50
C ALA A 502 -0.30 28.57 31.12
N SER A 503 -1.51 29.11 31.05
CA SER A 503 -2.68 28.38 30.57
C SER A 503 -2.30 27.75 29.25
N GLY A 504 -2.21 26.42 29.21
CA GLY A 504 -1.96 25.69 27.98
C GLY A 504 -3.00 26.04 26.92
N PRO A 505 -2.75 25.69 25.65
CA PRO A 505 -3.73 25.88 24.59
C PRO A 505 -5.09 25.29 25.01
N THR A 506 -6.15 26.07 24.81
CA THR A 506 -7.52 25.75 25.22
C THR A 506 -8.46 25.83 24.03
N CYS A 507 -9.45 24.94 23.98
CA CYS A 507 -10.53 25.00 23.01
C CYS A 507 -11.64 26.00 23.37
N GLU A 508 -11.55 26.68 24.51
CA GLU A 508 -12.51 27.69 24.90
C GLU A 508 -12.55 28.84 23.88
N GLY A 509 -13.69 28.99 23.19
CA GLY A 509 -13.87 29.99 22.13
C GLY A 509 -13.32 29.59 20.75
N HIS A 510 -12.76 28.39 20.61
CA HIS A 510 -12.17 27.89 19.36
C HIS A 510 -12.86 26.64 18.80
N CYS A 511 -13.98 26.21 19.38
CA CYS A 511 -14.73 25.04 18.91
C CYS A 511 -15.17 25.16 17.44
N GLY A 512 -14.87 24.14 16.65
CA GLY A 512 -15.18 24.07 15.21
C GLY A 512 -14.17 24.81 14.31
N GLN A 513 -13.11 25.40 14.86
CA GLN A 513 -12.04 25.99 14.06
C GLN A 513 -11.05 24.92 13.61
N SER A 514 -10.78 24.86 12.30
CA SER A 514 -9.79 23.98 11.68
C SER A 514 -8.35 24.52 11.73
N THR A 515 -8.14 25.64 12.41
CA THR A 515 -6.80 26.20 12.67
C THR A 515 -6.32 25.78 14.07
N PRO A 516 -5.01 25.54 14.27
CA PRO A 516 -4.48 25.21 15.59
C PRO A 516 -4.90 26.20 16.67
N ALA A 517 -5.23 25.70 17.87
CA ALA A 517 -5.54 26.54 19.01
C ALA A 517 -4.37 27.49 19.30
N PRO A 518 -4.62 28.79 19.55
CA PRO A 518 -3.56 29.76 19.79
C PRO A 518 -2.62 29.32 20.92
N GLY A 519 -1.31 29.39 20.67
CA GLY A 519 -0.28 29.01 21.65
C GLY A 519 -0.08 27.50 21.82
N SER A 520 -0.70 26.66 20.97
CA SER A 520 -0.43 25.22 20.98
C SER A 520 0.95 24.89 20.41
N SER A 521 1.74 24.13 21.20
CA SER A 521 3.02 23.54 20.76
C SER A 521 3.23 22.21 21.50
N PRO A 522 3.07 21.05 20.83
CA PRO A 522 2.69 20.90 19.43
C PRO A 522 1.28 21.46 19.14
N SER A 523 1.01 21.77 17.87
CA SER A 523 -0.31 22.23 17.44
C SER A 523 -1.40 21.25 17.84
N CYS A 524 -2.51 21.77 18.37
CA CYS A 524 -3.70 20.99 18.69
C CYS A 524 -4.94 21.69 18.16
N TYR A 525 -6.00 20.92 17.87
CA TYR A 525 -7.18 21.40 17.15
C TYR A 525 -8.46 21.27 17.97
N CYS A 526 -9.46 22.07 17.62
CA CYS A 526 -10.71 22.21 18.36
C CYS A 526 -11.96 21.97 17.51
N ASP A 527 -11.82 21.37 16.33
CA ASP A 527 -12.93 20.92 15.49
C ASP A 527 -13.20 19.42 15.65
N SER A 528 -14.35 18.95 15.17
CA SER A 528 -14.78 17.55 15.32
C SER A 528 -13.81 16.53 14.72
N SER A 529 -13.06 16.92 13.70
CA SER A 529 -12.12 16.05 13.00
C SER A 529 -10.91 15.73 13.87
N CYS A 530 -10.58 16.56 14.86
CA CYS A 530 -9.43 16.33 15.74
C CYS A 530 -9.51 14.97 16.47
N THR A 531 -10.73 14.47 16.72
CA THR A 531 -10.94 13.17 17.37
C THR A 531 -10.58 12.02 16.46
N GLY A 532 -10.78 12.18 15.15
CA GLY A 532 -10.31 11.24 14.13
C GLY A 532 -8.79 11.31 13.96
N PHE A 533 -8.21 12.50 14.02
CA PHE A 533 -6.78 12.72 13.80
C PHE A 533 -5.89 12.53 15.03
N GLY A 534 -6.47 12.42 16.23
CA GLY A 534 -5.72 12.27 17.49
C GLY A 534 -4.93 13.51 17.90
N ASP A 535 -5.30 14.68 17.40
CA ASP A 535 -4.60 15.96 17.61
C ASP A 535 -5.47 17.00 18.35
N CYS A 536 -6.53 16.55 19.01
CA CYS A 536 -7.36 17.41 19.84
C CYS A 536 -6.56 18.09 20.96
N CYS A 537 -6.88 19.34 21.27
CA CYS A 537 -6.41 19.93 22.51
C CYS A 537 -6.98 19.16 23.72
N ALA A 538 -6.22 19.12 24.81
CA ALA A 538 -6.53 18.31 25.97
C ALA A 538 -7.92 18.59 26.59
N ASP A 539 -8.46 19.80 26.39
CA ASP A 539 -9.77 20.22 26.88
C ASP A 539 -10.89 20.18 25.83
N TYR A 540 -10.63 19.68 24.61
CA TYR A 540 -11.62 19.60 23.53
C TYR A 540 -12.92 18.92 23.98
N ALA A 541 -12.83 17.73 24.61
CA ALA A 541 -14.01 16.99 25.07
C ALA A 541 -14.80 17.73 26.15
N ALA A 542 -14.16 18.63 26.91
CA ALA A 542 -14.84 19.41 27.96
C ALA A 542 -15.43 20.73 27.42
N LYS A 543 -14.91 21.26 26.32
CA LYS A 543 -15.28 22.58 25.77
C LYS A 543 -16.14 22.51 24.51
N CYS A 544 -15.96 21.49 23.67
CA CYS A 544 -16.54 21.38 22.34
C CYS A 544 -17.34 20.08 22.11
N GLY A 545 -17.25 19.11 23.02
CA GLY A 545 -17.89 17.80 22.96
C GLY A 545 -19.15 17.69 23.82
#